data_AF-A0A5K1HIQ7-F1
#
_entry.id   AF-A0A5K1HIQ7-F1
#
_cell.length_a   1.000
_cell.length_b   1.000
_cell.length_c   1.000
_cell.angle_alpha   90.00
_cell.angle_beta   90.00
_cell.angle_gamma   90.00
#
_symmetry.space_group_name_H-M   'P 1'
#
loop_
_entity.id
_entity.type
_entity.pdbx_description
1 polymer ?
#
loop_
_entity_poly.entity_id
_entity_poly.type
_entity_poly.pdbx_seq_one_letter_code
_entity_poly.pdbx_strand_id
1 'polypeptide(L)' 'TFKLDEPRAIEVIKQVASGLSCLVEKGVIHRDLKPANILVNSKNEFKLADFGLA' A
#
# COMPACT_ATOMS: atom_id res chain seq x y z
N THR A 1 -21.94 0.89 3.87
CA THR A 1 -20.49 0.71 4.06
C THR A 1 -19.94 -0.01 2.86
N PHE A 2 -19.11 0.64 2.03
CA PHE A 2 -18.41 -0.08 0.95
C PHE A 2 -17.49 -1.13 1.59
N LYS A 3 -17.70 -2.39 1.25
CA LYS A 3 -16.92 -3.52 1.76
C LYS A 3 -16.20 -4.13 0.56
N LEU A 4 -14.88 -4.23 0.64
CA LEU A 4 -14.11 -4.99 -0.34
C LEU A 4 -14.48 -6.47 -0.17
N ASP A 5 -14.66 -7.18 -1.28
CA ASP A 5 -14.70 -8.63 -1.23
C ASP A 5 -13.32 -9.18 -0.83
N GLU A 6 -13.31 -10.41 -0.33
CA GLU A 6 -12.10 -11.06 0.15
C GLU A 6 -11.02 -11.22 -0.95
N PRO A 7 -11.34 -11.68 -2.17
CA PRO A 7 -10.36 -11.75 -3.26
C PRO A 7 -9.68 -10.40 -3.54
N ARG A 8 -10.46 -9.33 -3.55
CA ARG A 8 -9.97 -7.98 -3.78
C ARG A 8 -9.10 -7.48 -2.64
N ALA A 9 -9.50 -7.73 -1.40
CA ALA A 9 -8.70 -7.39 -0.23
C ALA A 9 -7.33 -8.09 -0.27
N ILE A 10 -7.30 -9.38 -0.64
CA ILE A 10 -6.05 -10.15 -0.79
C ILE A 10 -5.15 -9.53 -1.86
N GLU A 11 -5.71 -9.11 -2.99
CA GLU A 11 -4.95 -8.46 -4.07
C GLU A 11 -4.29 -7.16 -3.60
N VAL A 12 -5.05 -6.30 -2.92
CA VAL A 12 -4.55 -5.04 -2.35
C VAL A 12 -3.42 -5.31 -1.36
N ILE A 13 -3.63 -6.23 -0.42
CA ILE A 13 -2.66 -6.56 0.64
C ILE A 13 -1.36 -7.10 0.03
N LYS A 14 -1.43 -7.94 -1.00
CA LYS A 14 -0.22 -8.46 -1.69
C LYS A 14 0.62 -7.33 -2.30
N GLN A 15 -0.01 -6.39 -2.99
CA GLN A 15 0.70 -5.28 -3.61
C GLN A 15 1.30 -4.32 -2.56
N VAL A 16 0.54 -4.00 -1.51
CA VAL A 16 1.00 -3.19 -0.37
C VAL A 16 2.18 -3.85 0.34
N ALA A 17 2.10 -5.16 0.62
CA ALA A 17 3.19 -5.91 1.24
C ALA A 17 4.46 -5.95 0.37
N SER A 18 4.31 -6.10 -0.95
CA SER A 18 5.44 -6.01 -1.88
C SER A 18 6.10 -4.63 -1.85
N GLY A 19 5.31 -3.56 -1.85
CA GLY A 19 5.81 -2.19 -1.71
C GLY A 19 6.55 -1.98 -0.38
N LEU A 20 6.03 -2.51 0.73
CA LEU A 20 6.68 -2.45 2.04
C LEU A 20 8.01 -3.19 2.07
N SER A 21 8.09 -4.40 1.48
CA SER A 21 9.35 -5.15 1.37
C SER A 21 10.42 -4.31 0.68
N CYS A 22 10.05 -3.63 -0.40
CA CYS A 22 10.95 -2.74 -1.14
C CYS A 22 11.46 -1.56 -0.29
N LEU A 23 10.64 -1.01 0.62
CA LEU A 23 11.08 0.03 1.55
C LEU A 23 12.06 -0.53 2.58
N VAL A 24 11.74 -1.68 3.18
CA VAL A 24 12.58 -2.35 4.18
C VAL A 24 13.96 -2.68 3.61
N GLU A 25 14.03 -3.22 2.40
CA GLU A 25 15.28 -3.51 1.69
C GLU A 25 16.16 -2.27 1.48
N LYS A 26 15.54 -1.08 1.42
CA LYS A 26 16.23 0.21 1.28
C LYS A 26 16.50 0.90 2.63
N GLY A 27 16.20 0.25 3.75
CA GLY A 27 16.32 0.84 5.09
C GLY A 27 15.31 1.96 5.36
N VAL A 28 14.21 2.02 4.60
CA VAL A 28 13.16 3.03 4.74
C VAL A 28 11.99 2.45 5.54
N ILE A 29 11.55 3.18 6.56
CA ILE A 29 10.34 2.85 7.34
C ILE A 29 9.24 3.83 6.93
N HIS A 30 8.07 3.33 6.51
CA HIS A 30 6.96 4.19 6.05
C HIS A 30 6.36 5.06 7.17
N ARG A 31 6.30 4.55 8.41
CA ARG A 31 5.79 5.19 9.64
C ARG A 31 4.31 5.64 9.68
N ASP A 32 3.67 5.85 8.54
CA ASP A 32 2.28 6.31 8.44
C ASP A 32 1.48 5.48 7.41
N LEU A 33 1.54 4.14 7.54
CA LEU A 33 0.83 3.25 6.62
C LEU A 33 -0.67 3.23 6.96
N LYS A 34 -1.49 3.75 6.04
CA LYS A 34 -2.95 3.79 6.15
C LYS A 34 -3.60 3.84 4.75
N PRO A 35 -4.90 3.53 4.60
CA PRO A 35 -5.56 3.56 3.29
C PRO A 35 -5.43 4.88 2.52
N ALA A 36 -5.42 6.02 3.23
CA ALA A 36 -5.25 7.33 2.61
C ALA A 36 -3.88 7.53 1.93
N ASN A 37 -2.88 6.72 2.31
CA ASN A 37 -1.51 6.75 1.78
C ASN A 37 -1.26 5.62 0.76
N ILE A 38 -2.32 4.95 0.30
CA ILE A 38 -2.26 3.91 -0.74
C ILE A 38 -2.99 4.46 -1.97
N LEU A 39 -2.22 4.77 -3.01
CA LEU A 39 -2.75 5.26 -4.28
C LEU A 39 -3.11 4.08 -5.18
N VAL A 40 -4.15 4.25 -5.99
CA VAL A 40 -4.58 3.27 -7.00
C VAL A 40 -4.71 3.95 -8.36
N ASN A 41 -4.24 3.30 -9.42
CA ASN A 41 -4.38 3.81 -10.79
C ASN A 41 -5.45 3.05 -11.59
N SER A 42 -5.71 3.48 -12.83
CA SER A 42 -6.68 2.84 -13.74
C SER A 42 -6.31 1.41 -14.15
N LYS A 43 -5.04 1.01 -13.95
CA LYS A 43 -4.55 -0.36 -14.18
C LYS A 43 -4.63 -1.21 -12.92
N ASN A 44 -5.24 -0.71 -11.86
CA ASN A 44 -5.42 -1.43 -10.61
C ASN A 44 -4.09 -1.79 -9.92
N GLU A 45 -3.10 -0.92 -10.07
CA GLU A 45 -1.83 -1.00 -9.35
C GLU A 45 -1.93 -0.13 -8.08
N PHE A 46 -1.57 -0.72 -6.93
CA PHE A 46 -1.54 -0.05 -5.64
C PHE A 46 -0.11 0.39 -5.30
N LYS A 47 0.06 1.67 -4.94
CA LYS A 47 1.37 2.26 -4.65
C LYS A 47 1.36 2.97 -3.30
N LEU A 48 2.44 2.80 -2.54
CA LEU A 48 2.67 3.51 -1.28
C LEU A 48 3.04 4.97 -1.58
N ALA A 49 2.44 5.89 -0.84
CA ALA A 49 2.71 7.32 -0.89
C ALA A 49 2.94 7.86 0.52
N ASP A 50 3.51 9.06 0.63
CA ASP A 50 3.73 9.77 1.90
C ASP A 50 4.45 8.92 2.97
N PHE A 51 5.77 8.78 2.82
CA PHE A 51 6.62 7.94 3.68
C PHE A 51 6.93 8.56 5.04
N GLY A 52 6.06 9.44 5.57
CA GLY A 52 6.21 10.01 6.91
C GLY A 52 7.48 10.84 7.07
N LEU A 53 7.82 11.66 6.07
CA LEU A 53 8.97 12.58 6.09
C LEU A 53 8.72 13.86 6.90
N ALA A 54 7.54 13.99 7.53
CA ALA A 54 7.18 15.12 8.38
C ALA A 54 7.82 15.02 9.78
#